data_AF-A0AAJ0GJN8-F1
#
_entry.id   AF-A0AAJ0GJN8-F1
#
_cell.length_a   1.000
_cell.length_b   1.000
_cell.length_c   1.000
_cell.angle_alpha   90.00
_cell.angle_beta   90.00
_cell.angle_gamma   90.00
#
_symmetry.space_group_name_H-M   'P 1'
#
loop_
_entity.id
_entity.type
_entity.pdbx_description
1 polymer ?
#
loop_
_entity_poly.entity_id
_entity_poly.type
_entity_poly.pdbx_seq_one_letter_code
_entity_poly.pdbx_strand_id
1 'polypeptide(L)'
;MAPQPDFIISFYSTSTMHDAQGRTFNDLLRFNNQELEYNHDYIQILFPLPESSPINPGAPVITPEVRQAFIKHPALRERLVLALERMLQFYGFGLNPSYSRLELATMTTAPDHGPGETAARGDRIDDPSALIGRGANFKRRATASWLKRGDHNHLRLTRIIRCLRVLGLEVLARALFEQLLESDEERVVSQRSRMFWARAAERDLWLAPSEDNDGKGVTWLREELERGGSASDETMEGDAGGQDEEGMVK
;
A
#
# COMPACT_ATOMS: atom_id res chain seq x y z
N MET A 1 27.35 -7.85 -18.01
CA MET A 1 26.06 -7.14 -18.22
C MET A 1 25.50 -6.81 -16.86
N ALA A 2 25.08 -5.56 -16.61
CA ALA A 2 24.29 -5.26 -15.42
C ALA A 2 22.99 -6.09 -15.47
N PRO A 3 22.48 -6.58 -14.33
CA PRO A 3 21.21 -7.29 -14.30
C PRO A 3 20.11 -6.37 -14.85
N GLN A 4 19.24 -6.92 -15.70
CA GLN A 4 18.09 -6.18 -16.18
C GLN A 4 17.18 -5.85 -14.99
N PRO A 5 16.70 -4.60 -14.87
CA PRO A 5 15.79 -4.22 -13.80
C PRO A 5 14.50 -5.04 -13.88
N ASP A 6 13.92 -5.35 -12.72
CA ASP A 6 12.64 -6.05 -12.63
C ASP A 6 11.55 -5.33 -13.44
N PHE A 7 10.60 -6.10 -13.98
CA PHE A 7 9.51 -5.55 -14.79
C PHE A 7 8.70 -4.50 -14.04
N ILE A 8 8.33 -4.74 -12.77
CA ILE A 8 7.52 -3.81 -11.97
C ILE A 8 8.29 -2.50 -11.81
N ILE A 9 9.57 -2.58 -11.43
CA ILE A 9 10.43 -1.40 -11.26
C ILE A 9 10.51 -0.63 -12.58
N SER A 10 10.74 -1.31 -13.70
CA SER A 10 10.86 -0.70 -15.03
C SER A 10 9.56 -0.05 -15.51
N PHE A 11 8.43 -0.71 -15.27
CA PHE A 11 7.10 -0.25 -15.62
C PHE A 11 6.72 1.02 -14.85
N TYR A 12 7.09 1.07 -13.57
CA TYR A 12 6.92 2.23 -12.72
C TYR A 12 7.99 3.30 -12.91
N SER A 13 9.18 3.01 -13.43
CA SER A 13 10.25 4.02 -13.58
C SER A 13 10.19 4.75 -14.91
N THR A 14 9.77 4.06 -15.97
CA THR A 14 9.85 4.56 -17.33
C THR A 14 8.46 4.88 -17.91
N SER A 15 8.43 5.65 -18.99
CA SER A 15 7.21 5.92 -19.77
C SER A 15 7.09 5.03 -21.01
N THR A 16 8.06 4.16 -21.27
CA THR A 16 8.18 3.36 -22.50
C THR A 16 8.13 1.85 -22.26
N MET A 17 8.12 1.41 -21.00
CA MET A 17 7.91 0.00 -20.69
C MET A 17 6.43 -0.35 -20.91
N HIS A 18 6.20 -1.48 -21.58
CA HIS A 18 4.87 -1.99 -21.92
C HIS A 18 4.59 -3.28 -21.17
N ASP A 19 3.33 -3.48 -20.77
CA ASP A 19 2.86 -4.80 -20.33
C ASP A 19 2.74 -5.78 -21.51
N ALA A 20 2.31 -7.02 -21.23
CA ALA A 20 2.12 -8.05 -22.25
C ALA A 20 1.10 -7.67 -23.35
N GLN A 21 0.22 -6.71 -23.07
CA GLN A 21 -0.79 -6.20 -24.01
C GLN A 21 -0.30 -4.95 -24.77
N GLY A 22 0.97 -4.57 -24.62
CA GLY A 22 1.55 -3.42 -25.30
C GLY A 22 1.14 -2.07 -24.70
N ARG A 23 0.65 -2.03 -23.46
CA ARG A 23 0.19 -0.79 -22.80
C ARG A 23 1.25 -0.26 -21.86
N THR A 24 1.50 1.05 -21.89
CA THR A 24 2.36 1.70 -20.89
C THR A 24 1.58 2.00 -19.61
N PHE A 25 2.31 2.32 -18.53
CA PHE A 25 1.71 2.82 -17.30
C PHE A 25 0.74 4.00 -17.55
N ASN A 26 1.14 4.95 -18.39
CA ASN A 26 0.31 6.12 -18.70
C ASN A 26 -0.93 5.78 -19.53
N ASP A 27 -0.85 4.75 -20.39
CA ASP A 27 -2.03 4.30 -21.14
C ASP A 27 -3.08 3.68 -20.21
N LEU A 28 -2.64 2.89 -19.22
CA LEU A 28 -3.54 2.34 -18.20
C LEU A 28 -4.22 3.44 -17.38
N LEU A 29 -3.50 4.51 -17.04
CA LEU A 29 -4.10 5.64 -16.30
C LEU A 29 -5.10 6.44 -17.13
N ARG A 30 -5.02 6.37 -18.47
CA ARG A 30 -5.96 7.05 -19.38
C ARG A 30 -7.25 6.27 -19.62
N PHE A 31 -7.33 5.01 -19.18
CA PHE A 31 -8.56 4.23 -19.28
C PHE A 31 -9.72 5.02 -18.69
N ASN A 32 -10.81 5.11 -19.43
CA ASN A 32 -12.05 5.69 -18.95
C ASN A 32 -12.79 4.70 -18.01
N ASN A 33 -13.87 5.16 -17.39
CA ASN A 33 -14.58 4.34 -16.41
C ASN A 33 -15.24 3.08 -16.99
N GLN A 34 -15.63 3.08 -18.27
CA GLN A 34 -16.16 1.90 -18.92
C GLN A 34 -15.05 0.89 -19.21
N GLU A 35 -13.87 1.36 -19.64
CA GLU A 35 -12.70 0.51 -19.84
C GLU A 35 -12.22 -0.13 -18.54
N LEU A 36 -12.23 0.60 -17.42
CA LEU A 36 -11.90 0.05 -16.10
C LEU A 36 -12.93 -0.98 -15.62
N GLU A 37 -14.21 -0.79 -15.92
CA GLU A 37 -15.26 -1.76 -15.55
C GLU A 37 -15.15 -3.04 -16.40
N TYR A 38 -14.89 -2.89 -17.70
CA TYR A 38 -14.91 -3.99 -18.66
C TYR A 38 -13.61 -4.79 -18.75
N ASN A 39 -12.45 -4.13 -18.59
CA ASN A 39 -11.14 -4.79 -18.59
C ASN A 39 -10.72 -5.10 -17.16
N HIS A 40 -10.10 -6.27 -16.93
CA HIS A 40 -9.82 -6.77 -15.58
C HIS A 40 -8.33 -7.07 -15.37
N ASP A 41 -7.55 -7.10 -16.43
CA ASP A 41 -6.13 -7.48 -16.44
C ASP A 41 -5.23 -6.35 -15.90
N TYR A 42 -5.59 -5.09 -16.19
CA TYR A 42 -4.83 -3.91 -15.77
C TYR A 42 -4.60 -3.85 -14.25
N ILE A 43 -5.55 -4.35 -13.45
CA ILE A 43 -5.48 -4.22 -11.98
C ILE A 43 -4.30 -4.99 -11.41
N GLN A 44 -3.90 -6.09 -12.08
CA GLN A 44 -2.77 -6.91 -11.65
C GLN A 44 -1.43 -6.30 -12.02
N ILE A 45 -1.41 -5.48 -13.06
CA ILE A 45 -0.24 -4.75 -13.53
C ILE A 45 -0.03 -3.49 -12.70
N LEU A 46 -1.09 -2.70 -12.46
CA LEU A 46 -1.01 -1.50 -11.62
C LEU A 46 -0.85 -1.85 -10.14
N PHE A 47 -1.52 -2.87 -9.63
CA PHE A 47 -1.44 -3.23 -8.21
C PHE A 47 -0.95 -4.67 -8.08
N PRO A 48 0.34 -4.94 -8.35
CA PRO A 48 0.93 -6.27 -8.18
C PRO A 48 0.87 -6.66 -6.70
N LEU A 49 0.90 -7.96 -6.44
CA LEU A 49 0.87 -8.53 -5.10
C LEU A 49 2.11 -9.40 -4.88
N PRO A 50 2.56 -9.60 -3.62
CA PRO A 50 3.64 -10.55 -3.34
C PRO A 50 3.17 -12.00 -3.44
N GLU A 51 1.85 -12.25 -3.42
CA GLU A 51 1.26 -13.55 -3.70
C GLU A 51 0.98 -13.74 -5.20
N SER A 52 1.33 -14.92 -5.72
CA SER A 52 0.98 -15.30 -7.10
C SER A 52 -0.54 -15.31 -7.31
N SER A 53 -0.99 -14.80 -8.45
CA SER A 53 -2.41 -14.81 -8.76
C SER A 53 -2.88 -16.22 -9.17
N PRO A 54 -3.94 -16.76 -8.54
CA PRO A 54 -4.51 -18.06 -8.94
C PRO A 54 -5.25 -17.99 -10.29
N ILE A 55 -5.61 -16.78 -10.76
CA ILE A 55 -6.38 -16.56 -11.98
C ILE A 55 -5.45 -16.26 -13.16
N ASN A 56 -4.36 -15.52 -12.92
CA ASN A 56 -3.40 -15.15 -13.95
C ASN A 56 -1.97 -15.45 -13.48
N PRO A 57 -1.44 -16.65 -13.81
CA PRO A 57 -0.07 -17.03 -13.45
C PRO A 57 1.01 -16.10 -14.04
N GLY A 58 0.69 -15.35 -15.10
CA GLY A 58 1.61 -14.39 -15.74
C GLY A 58 1.55 -12.99 -15.15
N ALA A 59 0.75 -12.75 -14.12
CA ALA A 59 0.72 -11.46 -13.43
C ALA A 59 2.07 -11.21 -12.71
N PRO A 60 2.60 -9.99 -12.78
CA PRO A 60 3.84 -9.66 -12.08
C PRO A 60 3.66 -9.77 -10.56
N VAL A 61 4.68 -10.29 -9.89
CA VAL A 61 4.68 -10.55 -8.44
C VAL A 61 5.69 -9.64 -7.77
N ILE A 62 5.33 -9.07 -6.62
CA ILE A 62 6.26 -8.27 -5.83
C ILE A 62 7.31 -9.20 -5.21
N THR A 63 8.57 -8.96 -5.53
CA THR A 63 9.73 -9.63 -4.93
C THR A 63 10.35 -8.76 -3.82
N PRO A 64 11.28 -9.30 -2.99
CA PRO A 64 12.04 -8.49 -2.04
C PRO A 64 12.71 -7.28 -2.70
N GLU A 65 13.27 -7.46 -3.89
CA GLU A 65 13.96 -6.41 -4.64
C GLU A 65 12.99 -5.28 -5.05
N VAL A 66 11.79 -5.64 -5.52
CA VAL A 66 10.73 -4.68 -5.88
C VAL A 66 10.27 -3.91 -4.66
N ARG A 67 9.94 -4.60 -3.56
CA ARG A 67 9.52 -3.93 -2.31
C ARG A 67 10.61 -2.97 -1.83
N GLN A 68 11.85 -3.43 -1.79
CA GLN A 68 12.98 -2.63 -1.34
C GLN A 68 13.20 -1.39 -2.21
N ALA A 69 13.00 -1.50 -3.52
CA ALA A 69 13.08 -0.37 -4.45
C ALA A 69 11.99 0.69 -4.16
N PHE A 70 10.73 0.28 -3.96
CA PHE A 70 9.65 1.21 -3.63
C PHE A 70 9.86 1.90 -2.28
N ILE A 71 10.35 1.17 -1.28
CA ILE A 71 10.70 1.76 0.03
C ILE A 71 11.79 2.83 -0.15
N LYS A 72 12.87 2.53 -0.89
CA LYS A 72 14.02 3.43 -1.09
C LYS A 72 13.73 4.63 -2.00
N HIS A 73 12.79 4.51 -2.94
CA HIS A 73 12.58 5.51 -3.99
C HIS A 73 11.17 6.10 -3.95
N PRO A 74 10.99 7.28 -3.32
CA PRO A 74 9.69 7.97 -3.28
C PRO A 74 9.06 8.18 -4.66
N ALA A 75 9.85 8.39 -5.72
CA ALA A 75 9.34 8.56 -7.08
C ALA A 75 8.53 7.33 -7.60
N LEU A 76 8.89 6.10 -7.18
CA LEU A 76 8.09 4.91 -7.50
C LEU A 76 6.76 4.93 -6.76
N ARG A 77 6.81 5.31 -5.47
CA ARG A 77 5.62 5.47 -4.63
C ARG A 77 4.71 6.58 -5.13
N GLU A 78 5.23 7.71 -5.61
CA GLU A 78 4.44 8.78 -6.24
C GLU A 78 3.67 8.27 -7.47
N ARG A 79 4.28 7.39 -8.27
CA ARG A 79 3.59 6.77 -9.40
C ARG A 79 2.53 5.77 -8.93
N LEU A 80 2.75 5.05 -7.83
CA LEU A 80 1.69 4.24 -7.22
C LEU A 80 0.54 5.12 -6.68
N VAL A 81 0.84 6.30 -6.15
CA VAL A 81 -0.18 7.31 -5.77
C VAL A 81 -0.98 7.78 -6.99
N LEU A 82 -0.36 7.98 -8.16
CA LEU A 82 -1.08 8.29 -9.40
C LEU A 82 -2.05 7.16 -9.81
N ALA A 83 -1.61 5.91 -9.71
CA ALA A 83 -2.47 4.75 -9.98
C ALA A 83 -3.64 4.69 -8.99
N LEU A 84 -3.38 4.92 -7.70
CA LEU A 84 -4.41 5.01 -6.67
C LEU A 84 -5.41 6.11 -6.99
N GLU A 85 -4.94 7.33 -7.27
CA GLU A 85 -5.79 8.48 -7.59
C GLU A 85 -6.74 8.18 -8.75
N ARG A 86 -6.24 7.54 -9.81
CA ARG A 86 -7.09 7.12 -10.92
C ARG A 86 -8.19 6.15 -10.47
N MET A 87 -7.86 5.19 -9.62
CA MET A 87 -8.84 4.24 -9.07
C MET A 87 -9.83 4.92 -8.11
N LEU A 88 -9.38 5.87 -7.28
CA LEU A 88 -10.27 6.66 -6.41
C LEU A 88 -11.34 7.37 -7.24
N GLN A 89 -10.94 8.05 -8.33
CA GLN A 89 -11.89 8.72 -9.23
C GLN A 89 -12.90 7.74 -9.85
N PHE A 90 -12.46 6.53 -10.19
CA PHE A 90 -13.34 5.48 -10.70
C PHE A 90 -14.39 5.04 -9.65
N TYR A 91 -13.97 4.90 -8.38
CA TYR A 91 -14.83 4.51 -7.26
C TYR A 91 -15.65 5.66 -6.65
N GLY A 92 -15.38 6.90 -7.05
CA GLY A 92 -16.09 8.10 -6.59
C GLY A 92 -15.40 8.88 -5.49
N PHE A 93 -14.18 8.50 -5.12
CA PHE A 93 -13.34 9.18 -4.15
C PHE A 93 -12.34 10.14 -4.84
N GLY A 94 -11.58 10.87 -4.03
CA GLY A 94 -10.42 11.65 -4.46
C GLY A 94 -9.40 11.81 -3.34
N LEU A 95 -8.16 12.11 -3.70
CA LEU A 95 -7.14 12.52 -2.73
C LEU A 95 -7.46 13.92 -2.21
N ASN A 96 -7.11 14.19 -0.95
CA ASN A 96 -7.20 15.53 -0.39
C ASN A 96 -6.17 16.46 -1.07
N PRO A 97 -6.60 17.56 -1.70
CA PRO A 97 -5.72 18.43 -2.48
C PRO A 97 -4.74 19.23 -1.62
N SER A 98 -4.89 19.21 -0.29
CA SER A 98 -3.96 19.87 0.64
C SER A 98 -2.60 19.17 0.72
N TYR A 99 -2.50 17.94 0.21
CA TYR A 99 -1.27 17.15 0.19
C TYR A 99 -0.81 16.93 -1.25
N SER A 100 0.46 17.22 -1.51
CA SER A 100 1.11 16.82 -2.76
C SER A 100 1.29 15.30 -2.81
N ARG A 101 1.45 14.76 -4.04
CA ARG A 101 1.70 13.33 -4.22
C ARG A 101 3.01 12.88 -3.58
N LEU A 102 4.03 13.75 -3.57
CA LEU A 102 5.30 13.47 -2.92
C LEU A 102 5.12 13.33 -1.41
N GLU A 103 4.39 14.26 -0.77
CA GLU A 103 4.07 14.16 0.66
C GLU A 103 3.37 12.83 0.96
N LEU A 104 2.30 12.54 0.23
CA LEU A 104 1.55 11.28 0.36
C LEU A 104 2.43 10.04 0.11
N ALA A 105 3.39 10.11 -0.82
CA ALA A 105 4.29 9.02 -1.16
C ALA A 105 5.36 8.77 -0.10
N THR A 106 5.67 9.78 0.70
CA THR A 106 6.67 9.71 1.78
C THR A 106 6.09 9.50 3.17
N MET A 107 4.77 9.69 3.34
CA MET A 107 4.09 9.48 4.61
C MET A 107 4.31 8.06 5.14
N THR A 108 4.86 7.98 6.34
CA THR A 108 4.97 6.76 7.12
C THR A 108 4.03 6.84 8.31
N THR A 109 3.50 5.70 8.76
CA THR A 109 3.01 5.63 10.13
C THR A 109 4.20 5.90 11.04
N ALA A 110 4.01 6.68 12.11
CA ALA A 110 5.06 6.83 13.12
C ALA A 110 5.53 5.42 13.54
N PRO A 111 6.84 5.20 13.76
CA PRO A 111 7.26 3.98 14.42
C PRO A 111 6.50 3.87 15.75
N ASP A 112 6.16 2.65 16.13
CA ASP A 112 5.69 2.31 17.48
C ASP A 112 6.84 2.52 18.46
N HIS A 113 7.23 3.78 18.65
CA HIS A 113 8.13 4.22 19.69
C HIS A 113 7.23 4.72 20.80
N GLY A 114 7.39 4.12 21.98
CA GLY A 114 6.69 4.49 23.20
C GLY A 114 6.71 6.00 23.46
N PRO A 115 5.88 6.49 24.39
CA PRO A 115 5.64 7.91 24.59
C PRO A 115 6.94 8.62 25.02
N GLY A 116 7.69 9.17 24.06
CA GLY A 116 9.02 9.69 24.36
C GLY A 116 9.64 10.63 23.32
N GLU A 117 9.34 10.52 22.03
CA GLU A 117 9.92 11.41 21.02
C GLU A 117 8.87 12.24 20.28
N THR A 118 8.93 13.56 20.52
CA THR A 118 8.12 14.56 19.85
C THR A 118 8.61 14.74 18.41
N ALA A 119 7.98 14.02 17.48
CA ALA A 119 8.01 14.41 16.06
C ALA A 119 7.44 15.84 15.92
N ALA A 120 8.04 16.63 15.03
CA ALA A 120 7.58 17.98 14.74
C ALA A 120 6.06 17.99 14.47
N ARG A 121 5.36 18.95 15.07
CA ARG A 121 3.90 19.05 15.21
C ARG A 121 3.10 19.13 13.89
N GLY A 122 3.75 18.97 12.74
CA GLY A 122 3.16 19.02 11.39
C GLY A 122 3.27 17.72 10.57
N ASP A 123 4.01 16.71 11.04
CA ASP A 123 4.28 15.48 10.26
C ASP A 123 3.38 14.29 10.63
N ARG A 124 2.57 14.41 11.69
CA ARG A 124 1.63 13.36 12.10
C ARG A 124 0.26 13.64 11.51
N ILE A 125 -0.18 12.77 10.61
CA ILE A 125 -1.58 12.67 10.23
C ILE A 125 -2.29 11.95 11.39
N ASP A 126 -2.91 12.72 12.29
CA ASP A 126 -3.66 12.17 13.42
C ASP A 126 -4.90 11.37 12.96
N ASP A 127 -5.37 11.60 11.74
CA ASP A 127 -6.52 10.94 11.13
C ASP A 127 -6.24 10.58 9.66
N PRO A 128 -5.81 9.33 9.35
CA PRO A 128 -5.54 8.88 7.99
C PRO A 128 -6.73 9.06 7.05
N SER A 129 -7.96 8.97 7.55
CA SER A 129 -9.18 9.14 6.77
C SER A 129 -9.24 10.52 6.09
N ALA A 130 -8.57 11.54 6.63
CA ALA A 130 -8.51 12.89 6.05
C ALA A 130 -7.77 12.97 4.71
N LEU A 131 -6.99 11.95 4.35
CA LEU A 131 -6.22 11.92 3.10
C LEU A 131 -7.08 11.58 1.86
N ILE A 132 -8.21 10.91 2.06
CA ILE A 132 -9.10 10.46 0.98
C ILE A 132 -10.51 10.92 1.31
N GLY A 133 -11.19 11.56 0.36
CA GLY A 133 -12.55 12.06 0.56
C GLY A 133 -13.51 11.62 -0.54
N ARG A 134 -14.81 11.77 -0.27
CA ARG A 134 -15.86 11.63 -1.29
C ARG A 134 -15.66 12.69 -2.38
N GLY A 135 -15.52 12.27 -3.64
CA GLY A 135 -15.41 13.17 -4.79
C GLY A 135 -16.77 13.72 -5.23
N ALA A 136 -16.77 14.71 -6.13
CA ALA A 136 -17.99 15.38 -6.60
C ALA A 136 -19.06 14.44 -7.17
N ASN A 137 -18.66 13.29 -7.73
CA ASN A 137 -19.55 12.30 -8.33
C ASN A 137 -19.74 11.05 -7.45
N PHE A 138 -19.42 11.13 -6.16
CA PHE A 138 -19.33 9.99 -5.25
C PHE A 138 -20.54 9.05 -5.34
N LYS A 139 -21.76 9.56 -5.08
CA LYS A 139 -22.97 8.73 -5.06
C LYS A 139 -23.17 7.93 -6.36
N ARG A 140 -22.98 8.56 -7.52
CA ARG A 140 -23.14 7.92 -8.83
C ARG A 140 -22.07 6.87 -9.08
N ARG A 141 -20.82 7.16 -8.72
CA ARG A 141 -19.69 6.26 -8.96
C ARG A 141 -19.70 5.08 -7.99
N ALA A 142 -19.95 5.33 -6.71
CA ALA A 142 -19.97 4.31 -5.67
C ALA A 142 -21.04 3.25 -5.96
N THR A 143 -22.29 3.66 -6.20
CA THR A 143 -23.38 2.70 -6.50
C THR A 143 -23.19 1.98 -7.83
N ALA A 144 -22.51 2.60 -8.80
CA ALA A 144 -22.20 1.98 -10.07
C ALA A 144 -21.06 0.95 -9.99
N SER A 145 -20.14 1.05 -9.03
CA SER A 145 -18.87 0.31 -9.05
C SER A 145 -18.57 -0.57 -7.84
N TRP A 146 -18.94 -0.20 -6.61
CA TRP A 146 -18.52 -0.97 -5.42
C TRP A 146 -19.53 -1.00 -4.28
N LEU A 147 -20.36 0.04 -4.13
CA LEU A 147 -21.36 0.16 -3.06
C LEU A 147 -22.63 -0.64 -3.40
N LYS A 148 -22.46 -1.96 -3.52
CA LYS A 148 -23.52 -2.93 -3.76
C LYS A 148 -23.09 -4.30 -3.25
N ARG A 149 -24.04 -5.23 -3.15
CA ARG A 149 -23.73 -6.62 -2.79
C ARG A 149 -23.10 -7.35 -3.97
N GLY A 150 -22.02 -8.10 -3.71
CA GLY A 150 -21.42 -9.02 -4.67
C GLY A 150 -20.85 -8.34 -5.91
N ASP A 151 -20.00 -7.33 -5.74
CA ASP A 151 -19.30 -6.67 -6.86
C ASP A 151 -17.85 -7.17 -6.96
N HIS A 152 -17.39 -7.46 -8.19
CA HIS A 152 -16.03 -7.91 -8.45
C HIS A 152 -14.98 -6.87 -8.06
N ASN A 153 -15.34 -5.58 -8.04
CA ASN A 153 -14.48 -4.51 -7.56
C ASN A 153 -14.14 -4.64 -6.08
N HIS A 154 -14.88 -5.42 -5.28
CA HIS A 154 -14.50 -5.66 -3.88
C HIS A 154 -13.12 -6.34 -3.77
N LEU A 155 -12.83 -7.30 -4.64
CA LEU A 155 -11.51 -7.95 -4.69
C LEU A 155 -10.43 -7.03 -5.27
N ARG A 156 -10.79 -6.13 -6.19
CA ARG A 156 -9.87 -5.10 -6.70
C ARG A 156 -9.49 -4.11 -5.61
N LEU A 157 -10.44 -3.68 -4.80
CA LEU A 157 -10.19 -2.82 -3.63
C LEU A 157 -9.28 -3.52 -2.60
N THR A 158 -9.54 -4.81 -2.28
CA THR A 158 -8.64 -5.62 -1.44
C THR A 158 -7.21 -5.61 -1.98
N ARG A 159 -7.06 -5.81 -3.29
CA ARG A 159 -5.75 -5.81 -3.97
C ARG A 159 -5.05 -4.47 -3.86
N ILE A 160 -5.77 -3.36 -4.11
CA ILE A 160 -5.23 -2.00 -4.03
C ILE A 160 -4.71 -1.75 -2.61
N ILE A 161 -5.55 -1.95 -1.59
CA ILE A 161 -5.18 -1.76 -0.17
C ILE A 161 -3.92 -2.57 0.16
N ARG A 162 -3.91 -3.86 -0.22
CA ARG A 162 -2.80 -4.77 0.03
C ARG A 162 -1.50 -4.30 -0.64
N CYS A 163 -1.58 -3.96 -1.92
CA CYS A 163 -0.44 -3.49 -2.72
C CYS A 163 0.17 -2.21 -2.11
N LEU A 164 -0.68 -1.24 -1.75
CA LEU A 164 -0.25 0.01 -1.11
C LEU A 164 0.58 -0.26 0.15
N ARG A 165 0.10 -1.12 1.07
CA ARG A 165 0.87 -1.45 2.29
C ARG A 165 2.18 -2.18 1.98
N VAL A 166 2.13 -3.17 1.09
CA VAL A 166 3.33 -3.96 0.71
C VAL A 166 4.37 -3.10 -0.02
N LEU A 167 4.01 -1.95 -0.59
CA LEU A 167 4.95 -1.05 -1.25
C LEU A 167 5.24 0.23 -0.45
N GLY A 168 4.90 0.26 0.84
CA GLY A 168 5.29 1.34 1.76
C GLY A 168 4.40 2.58 1.73
N LEU A 169 3.13 2.42 1.35
CA LEU A 169 2.07 3.44 1.41
C LEU A 169 1.00 3.06 2.43
N GLU A 170 1.43 2.68 3.63
CA GLU A 170 0.52 2.16 4.66
C GLU A 170 -0.55 3.17 5.09
N VAL A 171 -0.17 4.44 5.24
CA VAL A 171 -1.12 5.51 5.64
C VAL A 171 -2.25 5.64 4.62
N LEU A 172 -1.95 5.61 3.32
CA LEU A 172 -2.96 5.67 2.25
C LEU A 172 -3.82 4.40 2.18
N ALA A 173 -3.24 3.23 2.47
CA ALA A 173 -4.01 1.99 2.50
C ALA A 173 -5.06 2.01 3.63
N ARG A 174 -4.68 2.52 4.81
CA ARG A 174 -5.59 2.71 5.96
C ARG A 174 -6.66 3.75 5.64
N ALA A 175 -6.26 4.90 5.09
CA ALA A 175 -7.18 5.94 4.64
C ALA A 175 -8.25 5.41 3.67
N LEU A 176 -7.85 4.61 2.67
CA LEU A 176 -8.79 4.01 1.72
C LEU A 176 -9.73 3.02 2.41
N PHE A 177 -9.19 2.17 3.28
CA PHE A 177 -9.99 1.20 4.03
C PHE A 177 -11.06 1.88 4.90
N GLU A 178 -10.67 2.88 5.67
CA GLU A 178 -11.58 3.66 6.52
C GLU A 178 -12.68 4.33 5.70
N GLN A 179 -12.30 5.01 4.60
CA GLN A 179 -13.27 5.66 3.72
C GLN A 179 -14.27 4.69 3.07
N LEU A 180 -13.87 3.46 2.76
CA LEU A 180 -14.79 2.43 2.27
C LEU A 180 -15.82 2.02 3.33
N LEU A 181 -15.40 1.89 4.59
CA LEU A 181 -16.28 1.51 5.68
C LEU A 181 -17.24 2.64 6.06
N GLU A 182 -16.73 3.86 6.20
CA GLU A 182 -17.51 5.06 6.51
C GLU A 182 -18.54 5.37 5.42
N SER A 183 -18.19 5.08 4.17
CA SER A 183 -19.07 5.36 3.03
C SER A 183 -20.13 4.29 2.77
N ASP A 184 -20.05 3.14 3.42
CA ASP A 184 -21.07 2.08 3.39
C ASP A 184 -21.93 2.12 4.67
N GLU A 185 -22.58 3.26 4.88
CA GLU A 185 -23.41 3.61 6.05
C GLU A 185 -24.51 2.56 6.30
N GLU A 186 -25.17 2.12 5.23
CA GLU A 186 -26.25 1.12 5.27
C GLU A 186 -25.76 -0.33 5.37
N ARG A 187 -24.45 -0.54 5.38
CA ARG A 187 -23.81 -1.87 5.39
C ARG A 187 -24.28 -2.79 4.26
N VAL A 188 -24.34 -2.23 3.06
CA VAL A 188 -24.73 -2.94 1.84
C VAL A 188 -23.67 -3.97 1.45
N VAL A 189 -22.39 -3.62 1.57
CA VAL A 189 -21.28 -4.53 1.24
C VAL A 189 -21.24 -5.70 2.23
N SER A 190 -21.02 -6.90 1.69
CA SER A 190 -21.01 -8.12 2.49
C SER A 190 -19.93 -8.09 3.60
N GLN A 191 -20.23 -8.73 4.74
CA GLN A 191 -19.25 -8.89 5.82
C GLN A 191 -17.97 -9.58 5.35
N ARG A 192 -18.09 -10.53 4.40
CA ARG A 192 -16.93 -11.21 3.80
C ARG A 192 -16.03 -10.21 3.06
N SER A 193 -16.57 -9.36 2.19
CA SER A 193 -15.77 -8.35 1.47
C SER A 193 -15.08 -7.39 2.44
N ARG A 194 -15.80 -6.92 3.48
CA ARG A 194 -15.25 -6.06 4.53
C ARG A 194 -14.12 -6.75 5.31
N MET A 195 -14.26 -8.04 5.62
CA MET A 195 -13.20 -8.85 6.24
C MET A 195 -11.95 -8.90 5.36
N PHE A 196 -12.09 -9.07 4.04
CA PHE A 196 -10.94 -9.04 3.13
C PHE A 196 -10.24 -7.68 3.13
N TRP A 197 -11.00 -6.58 3.15
CA TRP A 197 -10.43 -5.23 3.24
C TRP A 197 -9.67 -5.02 4.55
N ALA A 198 -10.25 -5.42 5.68
CA ALA A 198 -9.60 -5.35 6.99
C ALA A 198 -8.31 -6.19 7.02
N ARG A 199 -8.36 -7.44 6.53
CA ARG A 199 -7.16 -8.29 6.43
C ARG A 199 -6.08 -7.68 5.54
N ALA A 200 -6.45 -7.00 4.46
CA ALA A 200 -5.49 -6.29 3.63
C ALA A 200 -4.90 -5.06 4.34
N ALA A 201 -5.72 -4.31 5.08
CA ALA A 201 -5.35 -3.04 5.70
C ALA A 201 -4.61 -3.16 7.04
N GLU A 202 -4.86 -4.21 7.81
CA GLU A 202 -4.46 -4.26 9.22
C GLU A 202 -3.61 -5.47 9.59
N ARG A 203 -3.85 -6.62 8.95
CA ARG A 203 -3.16 -7.86 9.31
C ARG A 203 -1.67 -7.80 8.95
N ASP A 204 -0.90 -8.67 9.58
CA ASP A 204 0.52 -8.87 9.31
C ASP A 204 0.81 -8.95 7.82
N LEU A 205 1.85 -8.21 7.41
CA LEU A 205 2.19 -8.06 6.01
C LEU A 205 2.57 -9.38 5.34
N TRP A 206 3.04 -10.39 6.06
CA TRP A 206 3.41 -11.66 5.45
C TRP A 206 2.21 -12.57 5.11
N LEU A 207 1.02 -12.35 5.67
CA LEU A 207 -0.13 -13.25 5.49
C LEU A 207 -1.14 -12.71 4.46
N ALA A 208 -1.44 -13.47 3.42
CA ALA A 208 -2.26 -13.04 2.29
C ALA A 208 -3.75 -12.93 2.63
N PRO A 209 -4.51 -11.86 2.27
CA PRO A 209 -5.88 -11.65 2.76
C PRO A 209 -6.86 -12.83 2.60
N SER A 210 -6.63 -13.70 1.61
CA SER A 210 -7.38 -14.93 1.34
C SER A 210 -7.05 -16.11 2.22
N GLU A 211 -5.90 -16.13 2.86
CA GLU A 211 -5.50 -17.20 3.77
C GLU A 211 -6.11 -17.02 5.15
N ASP A 212 -6.31 -18.16 5.81
CA ASP A 212 -6.64 -18.25 7.23
C ASP A 212 -5.42 -17.97 8.11
N ASN A 213 -5.61 -17.91 9.42
CA ASN A 213 -4.59 -17.44 10.37
C ASN A 213 -3.36 -18.37 10.47
N ASP A 214 -3.51 -19.64 10.08
CA ASP A 214 -2.47 -20.66 10.00
C ASP A 214 -1.90 -20.83 8.57
N GLY A 215 -2.22 -19.91 7.67
CA GLY A 215 -1.72 -19.89 6.30
C GLY A 215 -0.19 -19.82 6.20
N LYS A 216 0.33 -20.26 5.05
CA LYS A 216 1.78 -20.24 4.81
C LYS A 216 2.27 -18.81 4.60
N GLY A 217 1.45 -17.96 3.98
CA GLY A 217 1.83 -16.60 3.65
C GLY A 217 3.00 -16.51 2.68
N VAL A 218 3.57 -15.31 2.62
CA VAL A 218 4.74 -14.96 1.84
C VAL A 218 5.97 -15.08 2.73
N THR A 219 6.74 -16.17 2.56
CA THR A 219 7.85 -16.53 3.46
C THR A 219 8.93 -15.45 3.54
N TRP A 220 9.36 -14.91 2.40
CA TRP A 220 10.40 -13.88 2.37
C TRP A 220 9.98 -12.59 3.08
N LEU A 221 8.68 -12.28 3.06
CA LEU A 221 8.13 -11.10 3.72
C LEU A 221 8.01 -11.32 5.23
N ARG A 222 7.73 -12.56 5.67
CA ARG A 222 7.79 -12.93 7.09
C ARG A 222 9.20 -12.72 7.63
N GLU A 223 10.19 -13.32 6.95
CA GLU A 223 11.60 -13.22 7.32
C GLU A 223 12.11 -11.76 7.33
N GLU A 224 11.62 -10.92 6.42
CA GLU A 224 11.95 -9.49 6.39
C GLU A 224 11.47 -8.75 7.63
N LEU A 225 10.23 -9.00 8.05
CA LEU A 225 9.63 -8.34 9.22
C LEU A 225 10.27 -8.82 10.52
N GLU A 226 10.58 -10.11 10.62
CA GLU A 226 11.29 -10.69 11.77
C GLU A 226 12.70 -10.09 11.91
N ARG A 227 13.43 -9.94 10.80
CA ARG A 227 14.75 -9.27 10.78
C ARG A 227 14.67 -7.80 11.19
N GLY A 228 13.63 -7.10 10.75
CA GLY A 228 13.39 -5.69 11.11
C GLY A 228 13.09 -5.48 12.60
N GLY A 229 12.37 -6.42 13.23
CA GLY A 229 12.06 -6.38 14.66
C GLY A 229 13.24 -6.77 15.56
N SER A 230 14.09 -7.70 15.12
CA SER A 230 15.29 -8.11 15.87
C SER A 230 16.37 -7.03 15.93
N ALA A 231 16.49 -6.20 14.89
CA ALA A 231 17.49 -5.12 14.84
C ALA A 231 17.18 -3.96 15.81
N SER A 232 15.93 -3.80 16.25
CA SER A 232 15.54 -2.81 17.26
C SER A 232 15.78 -3.28 18.71
N ASP A 233 15.87 -4.60 18.96
CA ASP A 233 16.12 -5.15 20.30
C ASP A 233 17.62 -5.20 20.66
N GLU A 234 18.52 -5.36 19.68
CA GLU A 234 19.97 -5.45 19.94
C GLU A 234 20.62 -4.11 20.36
N THR A 235 19.93 -2.97 20.22
CA THR A 235 20.45 -1.65 20.63
C THR A 235 20.25 -1.31 22.12
N MET A 236 19.66 -2.20 22.94
CA MET A 236 19.37 -1.93 24.37
C MET A 236 20.32 -2.63 25.38
N GLU A 237 21.28 -3.47 24.96
CA GLU A 237 22.14 -4.24 25.89
C GLU A 237 23.64 -3.84 25.89
N GLY A 238 23.97 -2.61 25.48
CA GLY A 238 25.36 -2.22 25.22
C GLY A 238 25.90 -0.95 25.88
N ASP A 239 25.46 -0.54 27.08
CA ASP A 239 26.28 0.39 27.88
C ASP A 239 26.00 0.30 29.40
N ALA A 240 26.68 -0.63 30.05
CA ALA A 240 26.88 -0.60 31.50
C ALA A 240 28.25 -1.22 31.80
N GLY A 241 29.32 -0.43 31.65
CA GLY A 241 30.67 -0.99 31.78
C GLY A 241 31.86 -0.04 31.89
N GLY A 242 31.76 1.01 32.71
CA GLY A 242 32.89 1.53 33.52
C GLY A 242 33.97 2.40 32.84
N GLN A 243 34.25 3.55 33.47
CA GLN A 243 35.47 3.78 34.27
C GLN A 243 35.56 5.28 34.62
N ASP A 244 35.27 5.63 35.88
CA ASP A 244 35.66 6.92 36.44
C ASP A 244 37.07 6.77 37.05
N GLU A 245 38.09 7.17 36.29
CA GLU A 245 39.35 7.66 36.83
C GLU A 245 39.26 9.18 36.96
N GLU A 246 39.46 9.74 38.17
CA GLU A 246 40.29 10.93 38.40
C GLU A 246 40.34 11.29 39.89
N GLY A 247 41.55 11.55 40.42
CA GLY A 247 41.68 12.05 41.79
C GLY A 247 43.08 12.13 42.39
N MET A 248 44.08 12.57 41.63
CA MET A 248 45.40 12.97 42.15
C MET A 248 45.31 14.38 42.78
N VAL A 249 45.49 14.54 44.10
CA VAL A 249 45.98 15.80 44.70
C VAL A 249 46.84 15.53 45.94
N LYS A 250 48.15 15.82 45.77
CA LYS A 250 49.21 16.26 46.71
C LYS A 250 49.36 15.57 48.07
#